data_AF-A0A150TZN3-F1
#
_entry.id   AF-A0A150TZN3-F1
#
_cell.length_a   1.000
_cell.length_b   1.000
_cell.length_c   1.000
_cell.angle_alpha   90.00
_cell.angle_beta   90.00
_cell.angle_gamma   90.00
#
_symmetry.space_group_name_H-M   'P 1'
#
loop_
_entity.id
_entity.type
_entity.pdbx_description
1 polymer ?
#
loop_
_entity_poly.entity_id
_entity_poly.type
_entity_poly.pdbx_seq_one_letter_code
_entity_poly.pdbx_strand_id
1 'polypeptide(L)'
;MYHLCALLGLHWHLKDTNSFVPRLVVFDQPSQAYFPSDGDQKGTDWDAVRSIYEMLFRFVMDTENQIQVLALDHADFSRQDDRFRAAVRANWHGYDGLIRDTPDQDPDD
;
A
#
# COMPACT_ATOMS: atom_id res chain seq x y z
N MET A 1 7.90 2.76 -9.97
CA MET A 1 8.92 3.49 -9.18
C MET A 1 8.85 5.02 -9.31
N TYR A 2 9.01 5.61 -10.50
CA TYR A 2 9.22 7.07 -10.64
C TYR A 2 8.11 7.97 -10.06
N HIS A 3 6.84 7.60 -10.25
CA HIS A 3 5.71 8.37 -9.73
C HIS A 3 5.62 8.35 -8.19
N LEU A 4 5.96 7.21 -7.56
CA LEU A 4 6.03 7.08 -6.10
C LEU A 4 7.05 8.07 -5.55
N CYS A 5 8.29 8.01 -6.05
CA CYS A 5 9.35 8.90 -5.58
C CYS A 5 9.02 10.39 -5.78
N ALA A 6 8.39 10.74 -6.91
CA ALA A 6 7.99 12.12 -7.18
C ALA A 6 6.94 12.62 -6.19
N LEU A 7 5.90 11.82 -5.92
CA LEU A 7 4.84 12.18 -4.96
C LEU A 7 5.38 12.24 -3.53
N LEU A 8 6.19 11.27 -3.13
CA LEU A 8 6.84 11.27 -1.81
C LEU A 8 7.75 12.50 -1.64
N GLY A 9 8.59 12.81 -2.64
CA GLY A 9 9.47 13.98 -2.61
C GLY A 9 8.69 15.30 -2.54
N LEU A 10 7.57 15.40 -3.26
CA LEU A 10 6.68 16.56 -3.17
C LEU A 10 6.10 16.70 -1.76
N HIS A 11 5.56 15.62 -1.20
CA HIS A 11 5.00 15.62 0.15
C HIS A 11 6.06 15.91 1.21
N TRP A 12 7.28 15.40 1.05
CA TRP A 12 8.42 15.76 1.89
C TRP A 12 8.65 17.27 1.90
N HIS A 13 8.76 17.87 0.71
CA HIS A 13 9.04 19.30 0.61
C HIS A 13 7.91 20.13 1.23
N LEU A 14 6.66 19.77 0.94
CA LEU A 14 5.50 20.50 1.43
C LEU A 14 5.32 20.39 2.95
N LYS A 15 5.88 19.35 3.59
CA LYS A 15 5.77 19.12 5.04
C LYS A 15 6.37 20.27 5.86
N ASP A 16 7.38 20.96 5.34
CA ASP A 16 8.07 22.04 6.04
C ASP A 16 7.56 23.43 5.61
N THR A 17 6.52 23.47 4.77
CA THR A 17 5.89 24.71 4.28
C THR A 17 4.53 24.93 4.94
N ASN A 18 4.05 26.18 4.96
CA ASN A 18 2.66 26.50 5.33
C ASN A 18 1.69 26.17 4.17
N SER A 19 1.74 24.93 3.70
CA SER A 19 0.94 24.44 2.58
C SER A 19 -0.44 23.94 3.05
N PHE A 20 -1.46 24.18 2.23
CA PHE A 20 -2.80 23.60 2.42
C PHE A 20 -2.90 22.14 1.96
N VAL A 21 -1.82 21.58 1.40
CA VAL A 21 -1.81 20.19 0.95
C VAL A 21 -1.86 19.26 2.18
N PRO A 22 -2.82 18.34 2.25
CA PRO A 22 -2.91 17.38 3.34
C PRO A 22 -1.63 16.55 3.49
N ARG A 23 -1.27 16.22 4.74
CA ARG A 23 -0.16 15.31 5.04
C ARG A 23 -0.58 13.84 4.92
N LEU A 24 -1.25 13.54 3.81
CA LEU A 24 -1.80 12.24 3.49
C LEU A 24 -1.47 11.92 2.04
N VAL A 25 -0.94 10.72 1.82
CA VAL A 25 -0.71 10.15 0.48
C VAL A 25 -1.43 8.82 0.39
N VAL A 26 -2.15 8.59 -0.70
CA VAL A 26 -2.83 7.32 -0.98
C VAL A 26 -2.27 6.75 -2.26
N PHE A 27 -1.84 5.49 -2.20
CA PHE A 27 -1.42 4.70 -3.34
C PHE A 27 -2.41 3.56 -3.58
N ASP A 28 -2.95 3.50 -4.79
CA ASP A 28 -3.77 2.40 -5.26
C ASP A 28 -2.89 1.46 -6.10
N GLN A 29 -2.71 0.24 -5.62
CA GLN A 29 -1.92 -0.84 -6.21
C GLN A 29 -0.49 -0.45 -6.63
N PRO A 30 0.35 0.10 -5.72
CA PRO A 30 1.70 0.55 -6.05
C PRO A 30 2.62 -0.57 -6.56
N SER A 31 2.35 -1.82 -6.18
CA SER A 31 3.10 -3.00 -6.61
C SER A 31 2.79 -3.47 -8.04
N GLN A 32 1.65 -3.06 -8.64
CA GLN A 32 1.11 -3.63 -9.88
C GLN A 32 2.12 -3.64 -11.04
N ALA A 33 2.98 -2.63 -11.11
CA ALA A 33 4.02 -2.53 -12.15
C ALA A 33 5.03 -3.68 -12.15
N TYR A 34 5.08 -4.48 -11.08
CA TYR A 34 5.98 -5.62 -10.90
C TYR A 34 5.25 -6.96 -10.99
N PHE A 35 3.93 -6.94 -11.22
CA PHE A 35 3.16 -8.13 -11.55
C PHE A 35 3.16 -8.34 -13.07
N PRO A 36 3.25 -9.59 -13.54
CA PRO A 36 3.15 -9.89 -14.96
C PRO A 36 1.74 -9.61 -15.49
N SER A 37 1.67 -9.16 -16.75
CA SER A 37 0.42 -8.78 -17.42
C SER A 37 -0.62 -9.91 -17.49
N ASP A 38 -0.18 -11.16 -17.44
CA ASP A 38 -1.04 -12.35 -17.57
C ASP A 38 -1.60 -12.84 -16.22
N GLY A 39 -1.30 -12.14 -15.11
CA GLY A 39 -1.82 -12.46 -13.77
C GLY A 39 -1.18 -13.68 -13.11
N ASP A 40 -0.22 -14.34 -13.76
CA ASP A 40 0.47 -15.51 -13.20
C ASP A 40 1.57 -15.07 -12.20
N GLN A 41 1.38 -15.35 -10.91
CA GLN A 41 2.30 -14.90 -9.86
C GLN A 41 3.75 -15.38 -10.04
N LYS A 42 3.98 -16.43 -10.85
CA LYS A 42 5.32 -16.98 -11.14
C LYS A 42 6.29 -15.98 -11.78
N GLY A 43 5.80 -14.91 -12.40
CA GLY A 43 6.63 -13.86 -12.99
C GLY A 43 6.80 -12.60 -12.13
N THR A 44 6.29 -12.60 -10.89
CA THR A 44 6.31 -11.41 -10.03
C THR A 44 7.72 -11.14 -9.50
N ASP A 45 8.19 -9.91 -9.68
CA ASP A 45 9.44 -9.45 -9.06
C ASP A 45 9.18 -9.05 -7.60
N TRP A 46 9.16 -10.05 -6.71
CA TRP A 46 8.86 -9.87 -5.29
C TRP A 46 9.89 -9.01 -4.57
N ASP A 47 11.14 -8.98 -5.01
CA ASP A 47 12.18 -8.13 -4.43
C ASP A 47 11.91 -6.66 -4.76
N ALA A 48 11.49 -6.37 -6.00
CA ALA A 48 11.04 -5.03 -6.36
C ALA A 48 9.78 -4.61 -5.58
N VAL A 49 8.80 -5.49 -5.41
CA VAL A 49 7.61 -5.19 -4.59
C VAL A 49 8.01 -4.90 -3.13
N ARG A 50 8.89 -5.71 -2.53
CA ARG A 50 9.40 -5.47 -1.17
C ARG A 50 10.09 -4.11 -1.08
N SER A 51 10.89 -3.75 -2.08
CA SER A 51 11.61 -2.46 -2.11
C SER A 51 10.68 -1.25 -2.05
N ILE A 52 9.47 -1.35 -2.60
CA ILE A 52 8.45 -0.30 -2.50
C ILE A 52 8.06 -0.09 -1.03
N TYR A 53 7.70 -1.16 -0.33
CA TYR A 53 7.27 -1.05 1.07
C TYR A 53 8.39 -0.59 1.98
N GLU A 54 9.62 -1.08 1.78
CA GLU A 54 10.78 -0.56 2.50
C GLU A 54 10.97 0.94 2.31
N MET A 55 10.80 1.45 1.08
CA MET A 55 10.88 2.87 0.78
C MET A 55 9.74 3.66 1.45
N LEU A 56 8.49 3.19 1.37
CA LEU A 56 7.35 3.85 2.05
C LEU A 56 7.57 3.93 3.56
N PHE A 57 8.07 2.83 4.13
CA PHE A 57 8.40 2.73 5.53
C PHE A 57 9.52 3.67 5.96
N ARG A 58 10.60 3.75 5.20
CA ARG A 58 11.68 4.72 5.43
C ARG A 58 11.15 6.13 5.34
N PHE A 59 10.37 6.45 4.30
CA PHE A 59 9.77 7.77 4.13
C PHE A 59 8.92 8.23 5.33
N VAL A 60 8.05 7.37 5.86
CA VAL A 60 7.23 7.70 7.05
C VAL A 60 8.11 7.94 8.29
N MET A 61 9.16 7.13 8.47
CA MET A 61 10.11 7.33 9.58
C MET A 61 10.92 8.61 9.44
N ASP A 62 11.46 8.86 8.25
CA ASP A 62 12.33 10.00 7.95
C ASP A 62 11.57 11.34 7.97
N THR A 63 10.24 11.29 7.80
CA THR A 63 9.34 12.43 8.00
C THR A 63 8.81 12.52 9.43
N GLU A 64 9.35 11.77 10.37
CA GLU A 64 8.96 11.75 11.79
C GLU A 64 7.46 11.49 12.00
N ASN A 65 6.86 10.65 11.16
CA ASN A 65 5.41 10.38 11.12
C ASN A 65 4.53 11.63 10.89
N GLN A 66 5.09 12.73 10.39
CA GLN A 66 4.32 13.91 10.04
C GLN A 66 3.43 13.66 8.81
N ILE A 67 3.72 12.64 8.01
CA ILE A 67 2.99 12.30 6.79
C ILE A 67 2.44 10.88 6.91
N GLN A 68 1.15 10.74 6.67
CA GLN A 68 0.48 9.43 6.60
C GLN A 68 0.50 8.90 5.17
N VAL A 69 0.83 7.62 5.02
CA VAL A 69 0.74 6.89 3.75
C VAL A 69 -0.27 5.77 3.90
N LEU A 70 -1.23 5.71 2.97
CA LEU A 70 -2.13 4.58 2.80
C LEU A 70 -1.79 3.87 1.49
N ALA A 71 -1.61 2.56 1.52
CA ALA A 71 -1.37 1.74 0.34
C ALA A 71 -2.41 0.63 0.29
N LEU A 72 -3.14 0.55 -0.82
CA LEU A 72 -4.06 -0.54 -1.13
C LEU A 72 -3.34 -1.47 -2.10
N ASP A 73 -3.25 -2.75 -1.79
CA ASP A 73 -2.43 -3.67 -2.59
C ASP A 73 -2.84 -5.13 -2.36
N HIS A 74 -2.41 -6.01 -3.27
CA HIS A 74 -2.50 -7.47 -3.14
C HIS A 74 -1.24 -8.09 -2.51
N ALA A 75 -0.13 -7.36 -2.43
CA ALA A 75 1.09 -7.85 -1.79
C ALA A 75 0.87 -8.11 -0.29
N ASP A 76 1.28 -9.29 0.18
CA ASP A 76 1.23 -9.67 1.60
C ASP A 76 2.57 -10.26 2.06
N PHE A 77 3.28 -9.52 2.92
CA PHE A 77 4.52 -9.93 3.57
C PHE A 77 4.35 -10.20 5.07
N SER A 78 3.12 -10.31 5.56
CA SER A 78 2.80 -10.38 7.00
C SER A 78 3.45 -11.58 7.74
N ARG A 79 3.78 -12.65 7.02
CA ARG A 79 4.45 -13.83 7.58
C ARG A 79 5.96 -13.65 7.74
N GLN A 80 6.58 -12.80 6.93
CA GLN A 80 8.04 -12.63 6.89
C GLN A 80 8.50 -11.30 7.48
N ASP A 81 7.61 -10.30 7.58
CA ASP A 81 7.93 -8.96 8.04
C ASP A 81 6.91 -8.49 9.10
N ASP A 82 7.38 -8.41 10.35
CA ASP A 82 6.58 -7.95 11.48
C ASP A 82 6.14 -6.49 11.34
N ARG A 83 6.97 -5.66 10.70
CA ARG A 83 6.66 -4.24 10.46
C ARG A 83 5.55 -4.11 9.43
N PHE A 84 5.62 -4.89 8.36
CA PHE A 84 4.54 -5.00 7.39
C PHE A 84 3.26 -5.47 8.07
N ARG A 85 3.33 -6.57 8.83
CA ARG A 85 2.18 -7.11 9.58
C ARG A 85 1.54 -6.06 10.50
N ALA A 86 2.34 -5.30 11.22
CA ALA A 86 1.85 -4.26 12.13
C ALA A 86 1.19 -3.07 11.40
N ALA A 87 1.55 -2.83 10.14
CA ALA A 87 1.00 -1.76 9.32
C ALA A 87 -0.31 -2.16 8.61
N VAL A 88 -0.59 -3.45 8.43
CA VAL A 88 -1.84 -3.94 7.84
C VAL A 88 -3.02 -3.55 8.74
N ARG A 89 -3.97 -2.77 8.20
CA ARG A 89 -5.19 -2.33 8.92
C ARG A 89 -6.42 -3.14 8.56
N ALA A 90 -6.47 -3.64 7.34
CA ALA A 90 -7.51 -4.53 6.86
C ALA A 90 -6.89 -5.48 5.84
N ASN A 91 -7.41 -6.71 5.79
CA ASN A 91 -7.04 -7.71 4.81
C ASN A 91 -8.34 -8.21 4.17
N TRP A 92 -8.54 -7.89 2.89
CA TRP A 92 -9.77 -8.15 2.16
C TRP A 92 -9.57 -9.26 1.11
N HIS A 93 -9.26 -10.46 1.58
CA HIS A 93 -9.13 -11.65 0.74
C HIS A 93 -10.32 -12.60 0.94
N GLY A 94 -10.68 -13.34 -0.13
CA GLY A 94 -11.74 -14.35 -0.07
C GLY A 94 -13.14 -13.75 0.18
N TYR A 95 -13.91 -14.36 1.07
CA TYR A 95 -15.28 -13.95 1.41
C TYR A 95 -15.37 -12.56 2.09
N ASP A 96 -14.25 -12.08 2.63
CA ASP A 96 -14.13 -10.73 3.20
C ASP A 96 -13.61 -9.70 2.17
N GLY A 97 -13.80 -9.99 0.88
CA GLY A 97 -13.43 -9.09 -0.21
C GLY A 97 -13.99 -7.68 -0.02
N LEU A 98 -13.22 -6.67 -0.43
CA LEU A 98 -13.60 -5.26 -0.31
C LEU A 98 -14.94 -5.00 -1.03
N ILE A 99 -15.15 -5.71 -2.15
CA ILE A 99 -16.44 -5.89 -2.79
C ILE A 99 -16.84 -7.34 -2.54
N ARG A 100 -17.96 -7.55 -1.84
CA ARG A 100 -18.50 -8.89 -1.58
C ARG A 100 -19.14 -9.43 -2.87
N ASP A 101 -18.77 -10.64 -3.25
CA ASP A 101 -19.32 -11.31 -4.44
C ASP A 101 -20.69 -11.98 -4.21
N THR A 102 -21.22 -11.95 -2.97
CA THR A 102 -22.53 -12.53 -2.64
C THR A 102 -23.48 -11.49 -2.06
N PRO A 103 -24.75 -11.45 -2.50
CA PRO A 103 -25.80 -10.77 -1.74
C PRO A 103 -25.86 -11.42 -0.35
N ASP A 104 -26.11 -10.63 0.68
CA ASP A 104 -26.34 -11.13 2.03
C ASP A 104 -27.32 -12.32 1.96
N GLN A 105 -26.87 -13.51 2.37
CA GLN A 105 -27.83 -14.54 2.75
C GLN A 105 -28.40 -14.10 4.09
N ASP A 106 -29.65 -13.64 4.05
CA ASP A 106 -30.44 -13.38 5.24
C ASP A 106 -30.42 -14.66 6.10
N PRO A 107 -30.05 -14.61 7.39
CA PRO A 107 -29.95 -15.80 8.23
C PRO A 107 -31.30 -16.43 8.59
N ASP A 108 -32.40 -15.99 7.97
CA ASP A 108 -33.79 -16.37 8.27
C ASP A 108 -34.54 -17.05 7.09
N ASP A 109 -33.86 -17.53 6.04
CA ASP A 109 -34.47 -18.29 4.91
C ASP A 109 -34.20 -19.82 4.98
#